data_AF-A0A3N1WV17-F1
#
_entry.id   AF-A0A3N1WV17-F1
#
_cell.length_a   1.000
_cell.length_b   1.000
_cell.length_c   1.000
_cell.angle_alpha   90.00
_cell.angle_beta   90.00
_cell.angle_gamma   90.00
#
_symmetry.space_group_name_H-M   'P 1'
#
loop_
_entity.id
_entity.type
_entity.pdbx_description
1 polymer ?
#
loop_
_entity_poly.entity_id
_entity_poly.type
_entity_poly.pdbx_seq_one_letter_code
_entity_poly.pdbx_strand_id
1 'polypeptide(L)'
;MISSPELHQPFCYRYNREQVVITGEWLNGSEKPIGIVAYRVPTHNEGPLEILATLNGPWASWDAALSEAKAAARTAIDKKYERASGVWQASPLYGIPARSPSVAVN
;
A
#
# COMPACT_ATOMS: atom_id res chain seq x y z
N MET A 1 -37.94 -0.02 7.29
CA MET A 1 -36.70 0.70 6.89
C MET A 1 -35.55 -0.17 7.35
N ILE A 2 -34.89 -0.85 6.41
CA ILE A 2 -33.72 -1.69 6.74
C ILE A 2 -32.53 -0.75 6.68
N SER A 3 -32.09 -0.29 7.84
CA SER A 3 -30.76 0.31 7.99
C SER A 3 -29.79 -0.82 7.71
N SER A 4 -29.29 -0.96 6.48
CA SER A 4 -28.35 -2.03 6.11
C SER A 4 -27.05 -1.83 6.88
N PRO A 5 -26.82 -2.54 7.99
CA PRO A 5 -25.68 -2.27 8.88
C PRO A 5 -24.35 -2.66 8.23
N GLU A 6 -24.41 -3.39 7.13
CA GLU A 6 -23.27 -3.94 6.40
C GLU A 6 -22.53 -2.88 5.56
N LEU A 7 -23.20 -1.79 5.15
CA LEU A 7 -22.60 -0.74 4.32
C LEU A 7 -21.54 0.09 5.07
N HIS A 8 -21.53 0.06 6.40
CA HIS A 8 -20.63 0.86 7.23
C HIS A 8 -19.53 0.05 7.92
N GLN A 9 -19.47 -1.27 7.68
CA GLN A 9 -18.48 -2.08 8.37
C GLN A 9 -17.10 -1.96 7.72
N PRO A 10 -16.03 -1.91 8.53
CA PRO A 10 -14.67 -2.01 8.01
C PRO A 10 -14.49 -3.33 7.27
N PHE A 11 -13.88 -3.26 6.08
CA PHE A 11 -13.52 -4.45 5.32
C PHE A 11 -12.07 -4.85 5.62
N CYS A 12 -11.87 -6.07 6.12
CA CYS A 12 -10.55 -6.58 6.50
C CYS A 12 -10.08 -7.66 5.52
N TYR A 13 -8.83 -7.60 5.08
CA TYR A 13 -8.20 -8.68 4.32
C TYR A 13 -6.69 -8.78 4.61
N ARG A 14 -6.07 -9.89 4.18
CA ARG A 14 -4.62 -10.10 4.30
C ARG A 14 -3.96 -10.08 2.92
N TYR A 15 -2.80 -9.45 2.83
CA TYR A 15 -1.99 -9.39 1.61
C TYR A 15 -0.50 -9.28 1.99
N ASN A 16 0.36 -10.09 1.35
CA ASN A 16 1.81 -10.13 1.64
C ASN A 16 2.16 -10.21 3.15
N ARG A 17 1.45 -11.06 3.91
CA ARG A 17 1.56 -11.22 5.37
C ARG A 17 1.12 -10.00 6.20
N GLU A 18 0.81 -8.87 5.57
CA GLU A 18 0.21 -7.71 6.22
C GLU A 18 -1.32 -7.84 6.30
N GLN A 19 -1.91 -7.25 7.34
CA GLN A 19 -3.36 -7.12 7.48
C GLN A 19 -3.78 -5.70 7.09
N VAL A 20 -4.80 -5.60 6.23
CA VAL A 20 -5.32 -4.34 5.71
C VAL A 20 -6.76 -4.17 6.15
N VAL A 21 -7.11 -2.98 6.64
CA VAL A 21 -8.46 -2.58 7.03
C VAL A 21 -8.87 -1.41 6.14
N ILE A 22 -10.01 -1.53 5.47
CA ILE A 22 -10.56 -0.47 4.63
C ILE A 22 -11.85 0.06 5.27
N THR A 23 -11.94 1.37 5.42
CA THR A 23 -13.12 2.06 5.96
C THR A 23 -13.64 3.10 4.99
N GLY A 24 -14.96 3.18 4.83
CA GLY A 24 -15.60 4.27 4.08
C GLY A 24 -15.96 5.45 4.99
N GLU A 25 -15.86 6.65 4.45
CA GLU A 25 -16.46 7.87 5.00
C GLU A 25 -17.78 8.13 4.26
N TRP A 26 -18.84 8.39 5.02
CA TRP A 26 -20.21 8.46 4.51
C TRP A 26 -20.88 9.76 4.93
N LEU A 27 -21.62 10.37 4.01
CA LEU A 27 -22.59 11.40 4.37
C LEU A 27 -23.89 10.72 4.81
N ASN A 28 -24.56 11.32 5.79
CA ASN A 28 -25.80 10.77 6.34
C ASN A 28 -26.86 10.58 5.24
N GLY A 29 -27.41 9.37 5.12
CA GLY A 29 -28.39 9.02 4.09
C GLY A 29 -27.81 8.74 2.68
N SER A 30 -26.49 8.74 2.51
CA SER A 30 -25.85 8.35 1.25
C SER A 30 -25.71 6.83 1.13
N GLU A 31 -26.05 6.27 -0.03
CA GLU A 31 -25.83 4.85 -0.37
C GLU A 31 -24.42 4.56 -0.91
N LYS A 32 -23.60 5.62 -1.04
CA LYS A 32 -22.19 5.52 -1.45
C LYS A 32 -21.26 6.30 -0.51
N PRO A 33 -20.01 5.82 -0.34
CA PRO A 33 -19.02 6.58 0.41
C PRO A 33 -18.63 7.86 -0.33
N ILE A 34 -18.26 8.90 0.41
CA ILE A 34 -17.62 10.12 -0.09
C ILE A 34 -16.09 10.03 -0.08
N GLY A 35 -15.56 9.22 0.84
CA GLY A 35 -14.14 8.93 0.97
C GLY A 35 -13.92 7.45 1.33
N ILE A 36 -12.74 6.92 1.03
CA ILE A 36 -12.34 5.59 1.48
C ILE A 36 -10.88 5.60 1.90
N VAL A 37 -10.60 4.97 3.04
CA VAL A 37 -9.26 4.94 3.63
C VAL A 37 -8.85 3.49 3.84
N ALA A 38 -7.65 3.15 3.40
CA ALA A 38 -7.03 1.86 3.63
C ALA A 38 -5.89 1.99 4.64
N TYR A 39 -5.95 1.20 5.71
CA TYR A 39 -4.95 1.15 6.78
C TYR A 39 -4.21 -0.19 6.76
N ARG A 40 -2.91 -0.17 7.01
CA ARG A 40 -2.18 -1.35 7.47
C ARG A 40 -2.36 -1.49 8.97
N VAL A 41 -2.71 -2.69 9.42
CA VAL A 41 -2.63 -3.08 10.81
C VAL A 41 -1.18 -3.49 11.11
N PRO A 42 -0.46 -2.74 11.95
CA PRO A 42 0.90 -3.10 12.35
C PRO A 42 0.90 -4.43 13.10
N THR A 43 1.99 -5.17 12.96
CA THR A 43 2.20 -6.35 13.81
C THR A 43 2.49 -5.88 15.25
N HIS A 44 2.33 -6.78 16.23
CA HIS A 44 2.47 -6.43 17.64
C HIS A 44 3.78 -5.67 17.89
N ASN A 45 3.70 -4.47 18.49
CA ASN A 45 4.79 -3.52 18.76
C ASN A 45 5.31 -2.64 17.59
N GLU A 46 4.67 -2.58 16.42
CA GLU A 46 5.10 -1.72 15.31
C GLU A 46 4.56 -0.27 15.33
N GLY A 47 3.74 0.11 16.33
CA GLY A 47 3.21 1.47 16.47
C GLY A 47 1.75 1.62 16.00
N PRO A 48 1.30 2.83 15.61
CA PRO A 48 -0.09 3.09 15.21
C PRO A 48 -0.42 2.55 13.81
N LEU A 49 -1.71 2.52 13.46
CA LEU A 49 -2.19 2.20 12.11
C LEU A 49 -1.51 3.08 11.06
N GLU A 50 -0.97 2.45 10.01
CA GLU A 50 -0.33 3.17 8.90
C GLU A 50 -1.34 3.38 7.77
N ILE A 51 -1.49 4.60 7.29
CA ILE A 51 -2.38 4.91 6.17
C ILE A 51 -1.69 4.50 4.87
N LEU A 52 -2.26 3.52 4.16
CA LEU A 52 -1.76 3.05 2.86
C LEU A 52 -2.31 3.91 1.71
N ALA A 53 -3.59 4.28 1.79
CA ALA A 53 -4.25 5.10 0.76
C ALA A 53 -5.45 5.84 1.34
N THR A 54 -5.66 7.07 0.87
CA THR A 54 -6.86 7.87 1.07
C THR A 54 -7.36 8.29 -0.30
N LEU A 55 -8.54 7.81 -0.68
CA LEU A 55 -9.15 8.11 -1.98
C LEU A 55 -10.46 8.85 -1.75
N ASN A 56 -10.79 9.75 -2.68
CA ASN A 56 -12.06 10.46 -2.73
C ASN A 56 -12.67 10.26 -4.12
N GLY A 57 -13.95 9.91 -4.15
CA GLY A 57 -14.67 9.60 -5.36
C GLY A 57 -15.51 10.76 -5.87
N PRO A 58 -16.02 10.61 -7.09
CA PRO A 58 -17.36 10.03 -7.16
C PRO A 58 -17.29 8.55 -7.51
N TRP A 59 -17.75 7.68 -6.60
CA TRP A 59 -17.97 6.25 -6.90
C TRP A 59 -19.45 5.97 -7.15
N ALA A 60 -19.71 4.91 -7.91
CA ALA A 60 -21.06 4.41 -8.16
C ALA A 60 -21.62 3.61 -6.97
N SER A 61 -20.76 2.92 -6.22
CA SER A 61 -21.13 2.06 -5.10
C SER A 61 -19.96 1.85 -4.12
N TRP A 62 -20.24 1.24 -2.97
CA TRP A 62 -19.22 0.77 -2.02
C TRP A 62 -18.24 -0.22 -2.64
N ASP A 63 -18.71 -1.17 -3.46
CA ASP A 63 -17.84 -2.16 -4.13
C ASP A 63 -16.84 -1.50 -5.10
N ALA A 64 -17.25 -0.45 -5.80
CA ALA A 64 -16.35 0.31 -6.68
C ALA A 64 -15.25 1.00 -5.86
N ALA A 65 -15.63 1.68 -4.78
CA ALA A 65 -14.68 2.32 -3.86
C ALA A 65 -13.72 1.28 -3.22
N LEU A 66 -14.25 0.13 -2.78
CA LEU A 66 -13.47 -0.97 -2.23
C LEU A 66 -12.46 -1.54 -3.23
N SER A 67 -12.86 -1.72 -4.49
CA SER A 67 -11.98 -2.24 -5.54
C SER A 67 -10.80 -1.30 -5.77
N GLU A 68 -11.06 0.00 -5.84
CA GLU A 68 -10.01 1.02 -5.97
C GLU A 68 -9.11 1.08 -4.73
N ALA A 69 -9.68 1.06 -3.53
CA ALA A 69 -8.91 1.07 -2.28
C ALA A 69 -8.02 -0.18 -2.14
N LYS A 70 -8.51 -1.37 -2.54
CA LYS A 70 -7.72 -2.61 -2.59
C LYS A 70 -6.55 -2.49 -3.55
N ALA A 71 -6.78 -1.95 -4.75
CA ALA A 71 -5.73 -1.75 -5.74
C ALA A 71 -4.66 -0.78 -5.24
N ALA A 72 -5.07 0.35 -4.66
CA ALA A 72 -4.16 1.34 -4.09
C ALA A 72 -3.35 0.77 -2.91
N ALA A 73 -4.00 0.05 -2.00
CA ALA A 73 -3.34 -0.59 -0.86
C ALA A 73 -2.34 -1.66 -1.29
N ARG A 74 -2.66 -2.48 -2.30
CA ARG A 74 -1.71 -3.47 -2.86
C ARG A 74 -0.49 -2.79 -3.44
N THR A 75 -0.67 -1.75 -4.27
CA THR A 75 0.45 -0.97 -4.84
C THR A 75 1.34 -0.37 -3.76
N ALA A 76 0.76 0.16 -2.67
CA ALA A 76 1.53 0.72 -1.55
C ALA A 76 2.36 -0.36 -0.83
N ILE A 77 1.76 -1.53 -0.58
CA ILE A 77 2.43 -2.67 0.05
C ILE A 77 3.54 -3.22 -0.85
N ASP A 78 3.27 -3.40 -2.15
CA ASP A 78 4.24 -3.90 -3.11
C ASP A 78 5.44 -2.94 -3.21
N LYS A 79 5.21 -1.63 -3.31
CA LYS A 79 6.28 -0.61 -3.30
C LYS A 79 7.13 -0.65 -2.01
N LYS A 80 6.50 -0.92 -0.87
CA LYS A 80 7.20 -1.07 0.42
C LYS A 80 8.11 -2.31 0.40
N TYR A 81 7.62 -3.44 -0.11
CA TYR A 81 8.41 -4.66 -0.22
C TYR A 81 9.48 -4.57 -1.31
N GLU A 82 9.25 -3.91 -2.43
CA GLU A 82 10.27 -3.62 -3.45
C GLU A 82 11.41 -2.76 -2.87
N ARG A 83 11.05 -1.75 -2.07
CA ARG A 83 12.04 -0.93 -1.36
C ARG A 83 12.83 -1.75 -0.32
N ALA A 84 12.20 -2.72 0.33
CA ALA A 84 12.85 -3.61 1.29
C ALA A 84 13.69 -4.71 0.62
N SER A 85 13.28 -5.19 -0.56
CA SER A 85 13.95 -6.27 -1.29
C SER A 85 15.17 -5.78 -2.07
N GLY A 86 15.41 -4.47 -2.15
CA GLY A 86 16.61 -3.92 -2.74
C GLY A 86 16.82 -4.40 -4.17
N VAL A 87 16.16 -3.76 -5.14
CA VAL A 87 16.89 -3.51 -6.38
C VAL A 87 18.13 -2.75 -5.94
N TRP A 88 19.28 -3.43 -5.98
CA TRP A 88 20.60 -2.82 -5.94
C TRP A 88 20.62 -1.81 -7.08
N GLN A 89 20.16 -0.59 -6.83
CA GLN A 89 20.42 0.52 -7.70
C GLN A 89 21.91 0.76 -7.56
N ALA A 90 22.69 0.14 -8.45
CA ALA A 90 24.11 0.37 -8.56
C ALA A 90 24.28 1.88 -8.78
N SER A 91 24.57 2.59 -7.70
CA SER A 91 24.95 3.99 -7.78
C SER A 91 26.30 4.01 -8.49
N PRO A 92 26.43 4.64 -9.68
CA PRO A 92 27.67 4.62 -10.43
C PRO A 92 28.61 5.71 -9.90
N LEU A 93 28.90 5.74 -8.60
CA LEU A 93 29.77 6.77 -8.03
C LEU A 93 30.49 6.25 -6.79
N TYR A 94 31.62 5.58 -6.99
CA TYR A 94 32.86 5.77 -6.22
C TYR A 94 33.95 4.93 -6.89
N GLY A 95 35.00 5.62 -7.37
CA GLY A 95 36.10 4.99 -8.09
C GLY A 95 37.06 4.19 -7.21
N ILE A 96 38.08 3.66 -7.92
CA ILE A 96 39.38 3.11 -7.49
C ILE A 96 39.47 1.56 -7.56
N PRO A 97 40.54 0.99 -8.15
CA PRO A 97 41.12 1.25 -9.48
C PRO A 97 41.15 -0.07 -10.31
N ALA A 98 41.19 0.01 -11.63
CA ALA A 98 41.62 -1.16 -12.40
C ALA A 98 43.11 -1.40 -12.07
N ARG A 99 43.41 -2.41 -11.25
CA ARG A 99 44.77 -2.92 -11.05
C ARG A 99 45.41 -3.16 -12.41
N SER A 100 46.55 -2.53 -12.66
CA SER A 100 47.43 -2.83 -13.79
C SER A 100 47.66 -4.33 -13.91
N PRO A 101 47.45 -4.96 -15.08
CA PRO A 101 48.10 -6.21 -15.36
C PRO A 101 49.56 -5.95 -15.71
N SER A 102 50.42 -6.58 -14.94
CA SER A 102 51.87 -6.61 -15.05
C SER A 102 52.38 -6.89 -16.47
N VAL A 103 53.51 -6.24 -16.77
CA VAL A 103 54.49 -6.56 -17.80
C VAL A 103 54.55 -8.06 -18.10
N ALA A 104 54.23 -8.45 -19.33
CA ALA A 104 54.63 -9.73 -19.88
C ALA A 104 56.06 -9.61 -20.40
N VAL A 105 56.94 -10.39 -19.79
CA VAL A 105 58.31 -10.62 -20.23
C VAL A 105 58.27 -11.68 -21.32
N ASN A 106 58.71 -11.35 -22.53
CA ASN A 106 59.46 -12.23 -23.43
C ASN A 106 60.10 -11.43 -24.56
#